data_AF-A0A2V6BK90-F1
#
_entry.id   AF-A0A2V6BK90-F1
#
_cell.length_a   1.000
_cell.length_b   1.000
_cell.length_c   1.000
_cell.angle_alpha   90.00
_cell.angle_beta   90.00
_cell.angle_gamma   90.00
#
_symmetry.space_group_name_H-M   'P 1'
#
loop_
_entity.id
_entity.type
_entity.pdbx_description
1 polymer ?
#
loop_
_entity_poly.entity_id
_entity_poly.type
_entity_poly.pdbx_seq_one_letter_code
_entity_poly.pdbx_strand_id
1 'polypeptide(L)'
;MEMFENAIRRKYPIQRRPHRFGGVGFFIGTTEIGHLHGNGLLDLFVGKSFRAEEVRRGRALLHHVFPESGWISFWLKSPADIAQALELFEIASMYRTTAQLISRAH
;
A
#
# COMPACT_ATOMS: atom_id res chain seq x y z
N MET A 1 -4.87 13.04 -4.12
CA MET A 1 -5.21 11.98 -3.15
C MET A 1 -6.56 11.35 -3.45
N GLU A 2 -7.65 12.12 -3.56
CA GLU A 2 -8.99 11.58 -3.87
C GLU A 2 -9.04 10.74 -5.17
N MET A 3 -8.33 11.16 -6.23
CA MET A 3 -8.25 10.38 -7.47
C MET A 3 -7.66 8.98 -7.29
N PHE A 4 -6.63 8.85 -6.44
CA PHE A 4 -6.03 7.55 -6.12
C PHE A 4 -7.02 6.69 -5.34
N GLU A 5 -7.64 7.24 -4.29
CA GLU A 5 -8.67 6.54 -3.51
C GLU A 5 -9.84 6.06 -4.38
N ASN A 6 -10.31 6.90 -5.28
CA ASN A 6 -11.38 6.56 -6.21
C ASN A 6 -10.96 5.46 -7.19
N ALA A 7 -9.72 5.49 -7.68
CA ALA A 7 -9.20 4.47 -8.58
C ALA A 7 -9.10 3.10 -7.89
N ILE A 8 -8.54 3.02 -6.67
CA ILE A 8 -8.45 1.74 -5.95
C ILE A 8 -9.84 1.19 -5.55
N ARG A 9 -10.79 2.06 -5.20
CA ARG A 9 -12.16 1.64 -4.84
C ARG A 9 -12.98 1.12 -6.02
N ARG A 10 -12.65 1.55 -7.24
CA ARG A 10 -13.27 1.01 -8.47
C ARG A 10 -12.74 -0.37 -8.83
N LYS A 11 -11.49 -0.67 -8.48
CA LYS A 11 -10.80 -1.90 -8.87
C LYS A 11 -10.87 -3.01 -7.82
N TYR A 12 -10.85 -2.66 -6.54
CA TYR A 12 -10.83 -3.62 -5.43
C TYR A 12 -11.98 -3.35 -4.46
N PRO A 13 -12.43 -4.36 -3.69
CA PRO A 13 -13.43 -4.18 -2.64
C PRO A 13 -12.82 -3.51 -1.39
N ILE A 14 -12.34 -2.27 -1.55
CA ILE A 14 -11.68 -1.50 -0.49
C ILE A 14 -12.68 -0.97 0.54
N GLN A 15 -12.41 -1.27 1.81
CA GLN A 15 -12.98 -0.58 2.96
C GLN A 15 -11.98 0.45 3.47
N ARG A 16 -12.46 1.67 3.73
CA ARG A 16 -11.68 2.75 4.34
C ARG A 16 -11.94 2.79 5.84
N ARG A 17 -10.88 2.94 6.63
CA ARG A 17 -10.97 3.10 8.09
C ARG A 17 -9.99 4.17 8.55
N PRO A 18 -10.31 4.97 9.58
CA PRO A 18 -9.30 5.80 10.23
C PRO A 18 -8.11 4.95 10.66
N HIS A 19 -6.90 5.39 10.35
CA HIS A 19 -5.70 4.66 10.74
C HIS A 19 -5.18 5.19 12.09
N ARG A 20 -4.75 4.28 12.97
CA ARG A 20 -4.37 4.62 14.37
C ARG A 20 -3.19 5.59 14.49
N PHE A 21 -2.39 5.72 13.43
CA PHE A 21 -1.26 6.64 13.36
C PHE A 21 -1.57 7.91 12.53
N GLY A 22 -2.86 8.18 12.29
CA GLY A 22 -3.33 9.24 11.40
C GLY A 22 -3.50 8.76 9.96
N GLY A 23 -4.30 9.52 9.20
CA GLY A 23 -4.63 9.19 7.81
C GLY A 23 -5.75 8.17 7.65
N VAL A 24 -5.84 7.60 6.44
CA VAL A 24 -6.85 6.63 6.03
C VAL A 24 -6.21 5.30 5.68
N GLY A 25 -6.65 4.22 6.33
CA GLY A 25 -6.26 2.86 6.00
C GLY A 25 -7.18 2.23 4.97
N PHE A 26 -6.61 1.43 4.07
CA PHE A 26 -7.28 0.72 2.99
C PHE A 26 -7.23 -0.79 3.25
N PHE A 27 -8.41 -1.40 3.32
CA PHE A 27 -8.57 -2.80 3.70
C PHE A 27 -9.31 -3.60 2.63
N ILE A 28 -8.87 -4.83 2.36
CA ILE A 28 -9.64 -5.85 1.66
C ILE A 28 -10.09 -6.87 2.70
N GLY A 29 -11.40 -6.93 2.97
CA GLY A 29 -11.92 -7.70 4.09
C GLY A 29 -11.36 -7.20 5.44
N THR A 30 -10.60 -8.04 6.14
CA THR A 30 -9.92 -7.69 7.40
C THR A 30 -8.45 -7.31 7.20
N THR A 31 -7.96 -7.31 5.96
CA THR A 31 -6.55 -7.22 5.62
C THR A 31 -6.17 -5.82 5.21
N GLU A 32 -5.34 -5.15 6.01
CA GLU A 32 -4.79 -3.85 5.63
C GLU A 32 -3.85 -4.01 4.44
N ILE A 33 -4.09 -3.30 3.35
CA ILE A 33 -3.18 -3.25 2.20
C ILE A 33 -2.15 -2.14 2.42
N GLY A 34 -2.60 -1.01 2.96
CA GLY A 34 -1.78 0.08 3.41
C GLY A 34 -2.60 1.29 3.85
N HIS A 35 -1.95 2.42 4.07
CA HIS A 35 -2.59 3.64 4.54
C HIS A 35 -1.97 4.91 3.93
N LEU A 36 -2.79 5.94 3.80
CA LEU A 36 -2.40 7.26 3.29
C LEU A 36 -2.47 8.28 4.43
N HIS A 37 -1.33 8.87 4.76
CA HIS A 37 -1.21 9.96 5.72
C HIS A 37 -1.74 11.27 5.12
N GLY A 38 -2.18 12.20 5.98
CA GLY A 38 -2.74 13.49 5.54
C GLY A 38 -1.76 14.40 4.78
N ASN A 39 -0.46 14.13 4.87
CA ASN A 39 0.60 14.82 4.13
C ASN A 39 0.90 14.19 2.75
N GLY A 40 0.16 13.14 2.34
CA GLY A 40 0.37 12.45 1.07
C GLY A 40 1.39 11.32 1.10
N LEU A 41 1.90 10.93 2.27
CA LEU A 41 2.72 9.72 2.41
C LEU A 41 1.83 8.48 2.33
N LEU A 42 2.04 7.64 1.33
CA LEU A 42 1.36 6.36 1.15
C LEU A 42 2.27 5.23 1.62
N ASP A 43 1.86 4.53 2.66
CA ASP A 43 2.56 3.35 3.16
C ASP A 43 1.84 2.08 2.70
N LEU A 44 2.57 1.11 2.16
CA LEU A 44 2.02 -0.14 1.61
C LEU A 44 2.82 -1.35 2.09
N PHE A 45 2.13 -2.47 2.39
CA PHE A 45 2.79 -3.72 2.71
C PHE A 45 2.93 -4.61 1.48
N VAL A 46 4.15 -4.74 0.97
CA VAL A 46 4.48 -5.53 -0.23
C VAL A 46 5.28 -6.80 0.09
N GLY A 47 5.72 -6.96 1.34
CA GLY A 47 6.61 -8.06 1.74
C GLY A 47 8.09 -7.74 1.46
N LYS A 48 9.01 -8.45 2.14
CA LYS A 48 10.44 -8.08 2.15
C LYS A 48 11.10 -8.14 0.78
N SER A 49 10.79 -9.15 -0.04
CA SER A 49 11.40 -9.34 -1.36
C SER A 49 10.98 -8.24 -2.34
N PHE A 50 9.68 -7.93 -2.42
CA PHE A 50 9.20 -6.83 -3.25
C PHE A 50 9.71 -5.49 -2.72
N ARG A 51 9.67 -5.23 -1.41
CA ARG A 51 10.23 -4.00 -0.83
C ARG A 51 11.68 -3.79 -1.28
N ALA A 52 12.52 -4.81 -1.19
CA ALA A 52 13.93 -4.70 -1.60
C ALA A 52 14.07 -4.30 -3.07
N GLU A 53 13.26 -4.90 -3.96
CA GLU A 53 13.30 -4.60 -5.39
C GLU A 53 12.77 -3.19 -5.71
N GLU A 54 11.65 -2.80 -5.10
CA GLU A 54 11.03 -1.49 -5.32
C GLU A 54 11.91 -0.33 -4.87
N VAL A 55 12.58 -0.50 -3.72
CA VAL A 55 13.55 0.47 -3.20
C VAL A 55 14.80 0.52 -4.08
N ARG A 56 15.32 -0.64 -4.51
CA ARG A 56 16.50 -0.70 -5.40
C ARG A 56 16.24 -0.01 -6.75
N ARG A 57 15.01 -0.08 -7.27
CA ARG A 57 14.58 0.61 -8.49
C ARG A 57 14.26 2.10 -8.29
N GLY A 58 14.29 2.60 -7.06
CA GLY A 58 13.94 3.97 -6.73
C GLY A 58 12.45 4.28 -6.88
N ARG A 59 11.57 3.26 -6.96
CA ARG A 59 10.12 3.44 -7.09
C ARG A 59 9.43 3.70 -5.75
N ALA A 60 10.07 3.33 -4.64
CA ALA A 60 9.58 3.58 -3.30
C ALA A 60 10.74 3.76 -2.31
N LEU A 61 10.41 4.23 -1.12
CA LEU A 61 11.33 4.37 0.01
C LEU A 61 11.10 3.25 1.02
N LEU A 62 12.11 2.99 1.86
CA LEU A 62 11.91 2.20 3.07
C LEU A 62 10.86 2.88 3.97
N HIS A 63 10.06 2.08 4.66
CA HIS A 63 9.09 2.62 5.60
C HIS A 63 9.78 3.37 6.73
N HIS A 64 9.39 4.62 6.95
CA HIS A 64 10.10 5.57 7.82
C HIS A 64 10.16 5.15 9.31
N VAL A 65 9.17 4.38 9.81
CA VAL A 65 9.19 3.83 11.19
C VAL A 65 9.70 2.38 11.24
N PHE A 66 9.54 1.63 10.15
CA PHE A 66 9.76 0.18 10.12
C PHE A 66 10.63 -0.18 8.89
N PRO A 67 11.87 0.31 8.80
CA PRO A 67 12.66 0.17 7.57
C PRO A 67 12.97 -1.31 7.22
N GLU A 68 13.04 -2.18 8.24
CA GLU A 68 13.35 -3.61 8.07
C GLU A 68 12.13 -4.53 7.85
N SER A 69 10.91 -3.96 7.84
CA SER A 69 9.69 -4.74 7.57
C SER A 69 9.44 -4.91 6.07
N GLY A 70 8.30 -5.51 5.70
CA GLY A 70 7.84 -5.56 4.30
C GLY A 70 7.08 -4.30 3.85
N TRP A 71 7.19 -3.19 4.60
CA TRP A 71 6.50 -1.95 4.31
C TRP A 71 7.38 -1.06 3.44
N ILE A 72 6.76 -0.35 2.51
CA ILE A 72 7.36 0.73 1.73
C ILE A 72 6.61 2.03 1.96
N SER A 73 7.28 3.15 1.73
CA SER A 73 6.68 4.48 1.71
C SER A 73 6.79 5.09 0.31
N PHE A 74 5.72 5.73 -0.17
CA PHE A 74 5.66 6.44 -1.45
C PHE A 74 5.01 7.81 -1.28
N TRP A 75 5.59 8.85 -1.85
CA TRP A 75 5.03 10.19 -1.75
C TRP A 75 4.06 10.48 -2.90
N LEU A 76 2.77 10.59 -2.60
CA LEU A 76 1.72 10.99 -3.55
C LEU A 76 1.55 12.52 -3.53
N LYS A 77 2.44 13.24 -4.23
CA LYS A 77 2.49 14.72 -4.20
C LYS A 77 1.64 15.37 -5.29
N SER A 78 1.44 14.68 -6.40
CA SER A 78 0.83 15.23 -7.61
C SER A 78 -0.02 14.17 -8.34
N PRO A 79 -0.87 14.59 -9.29
CA PRO A 79 -1.60 13.65 -10.14
C PRO A 79 -0.69 12.73 -10.97
N ALA A 80 0.53 13.17 -11.33
CA ALA A 80 1.48 12.36 -12.10
C ALA A 80 1.94 11.10 -11.33
N ASP A 81 1.92 11.17 -9.99
CA ASP A 81 2.35 10.07 -9.12
C ASP A 81 1.30 8.95 -9.01
N ILE A 82 0.06 9.19 -9.46
CA ILE A 82 -1.06 8.26 -9.30
C ILE A 82 -0.80 6.93 -10.00
N ALA A 83 -0.21 6.95 -11.21
CA ALA A 83 0.06 5.72 -11.96
C ALA A 83 0.99 4.79 -11.18
N GLN A 84 2.10 5.32 -10.65
CA GLN A 84 3.04 4.55 -9.86
C GLN A 84 2.43 4.10 -8.52
N ALA A 85 1.65 4.97 -7.85
CA ALA A 85 0.94 4.59 -6.64
C ALA A 85 -0.02 3.41 -6.86
N LEU A 86 -0.72 3.38 -8.00
CA LEU A 86 -1.61 2.28 -8.37
C LEU A 86 -0.86 0.98 -8.66
N GLU A 87 0.29 1.04 -9.32
CA GLU A 87 1.14 -0.14 -9.51
C GLU A 87 1.64 -0.73 -8.19
N LEU A 88 2.12 0.12 -7.27
CA LEU A 88 2.57 -0.32 -5.96
C LEU A 88 1.40 -0.89 -5.14
N PHE A 89 0.20 -0.30 -5.25
CA PHE A 89 -0.99 -0.81 -4.57
C PHE A 89 -1.44 -2.17 -5.11
N GLU A 90 -1.32 -2.42 -6.42
CA GLU A 90 -1.57 -3.74 -7.02
C GLU A 90 -0.63 -4.78 -6.40
N ILE A 91 0.68 -4.50 -6.35
CA ILE A 91 1.67 -5.41 -5.76
C ILE A 91 1.31 -5.72 -4.30
N ALA A 92 0.99 -4.69 -3.52
CA ALA A 92 0.58 -4.85 -2.12
C ALA A 92 -0.70 -5.69 -2.00
N SER A 93 -1.71 -5.41 -2.84
CA SER A 93 -2.99 -6.13 -2.84
C SER A 93 -2.81 -7.59 -3.20
N MET A 94 -2.06 -7.90 -4.26
CA MET A 94 -1.75 -9.26 -4.67
C MET A 94 -0.98 -10.00 -3.58
N TYR A 95 0.06 -9.39 -3.01
CA TYR A 95 0.86 -10.01 -1.96
C TYR A 95 0.01 -10.35 -0.73
N ARG A 96 -0.78 -9.38 -0.25
CA ARG A 96 -1.56 -9.50 0.99
C ARG A 96 -2.76 -10.42 0.87
N THR A 97 -3.39 -10.50 -0.30
CA THR A 97 -4.55 -11.37 -0.52
C THR A 97 -4.14 -12.79 -0.91
N THR A 98 -3.07 -12.96 -1.70
CA THR A 98 -2.59 -14.30 -2.10
C THR A 98 -1.85 -15.01 -0.95
N ALA A 99 -1.03 -14.30 -0.17
CA ALA A 99 -0.40 -14.88 1.03
C ALA A 99 -1.46 -15.39 2.03
N GLN A 100 -2.63 -14.75 2.08
CA GLN A 100 -3.74 -15.21 2.92
C GLN A 100 -4.41 -16.47 2.41
N LEU A 101 -4.60 -16.61 1.10
CA LEU A 101 -5.14 -17.84 0.50
C LEU A 101 -4.25 -19.05 0.82
N ILE A 102 -2.93 -18.88 0.78
CA ILE A 102 -1.98 -19.95 1.15
C ILE A 102 -2.05 -20.24 2.66
N SER A 103 -2.16 -19.22 3.51
CA SER A 103 -2.22 -19.41 4.97
C SER A 103 -3.53 -20.01 5.50
N ARG A 104 -4.63 -19.95 4.73
CA ARG A 104 -5.95 -20.51 5.10
C ARG A 104 -6.17 -21.94 4.60
N ALA A 105 -5.24 -22.49 3.82
CA ALA A 105 -5.31 -23.84 3.28
C ALA A 105 -4.74 -24.91 4.25
N HIS A 106 -4.50 -24.54 5.51
CA HIS A 106 -3.99 -25.40 6.57
C HIS A 106 -4.91 -25.38 7.79
#